data_AF-A0AAN6E9P6-F1
#
_entry.id   AF-A0AAN6E9P6-F1
#
_cell.length_a   1.000
_cell.length_b   1.000
_cell.length_c   1.000
_cell.angle_alpha   90.00
_cell.angle_beta   90.00
_cell.angle_gamma   90.00
#
_symmetry.space_group_name_H-M   'P 1'
#
loop_
_entity.id
_entity.type
_entity.pdbx_description
1 polymer ?
#
loop_
_entity_poly.entity_id
_entity_poly.type
_entity_poly.pdbx_seq_one_letter_code
_entity_poly.pdbx_strand_id
1 'polypeptide(L)'
;LMRTLEYELREENERLAEVNLSAEEELRKMRDNVAELQMFASSLTTRLYELVQEHLDLQKPYSPNVLLAKLKEEYTKLDDQSEEAAAKFMDKDGPVAAADCEEFVRQYKDLRAKYHSSEARCTLAEAAYKNGTLAGVPMSMDR
;
A
#
# COMPACT_ATOMS: atom_id res chain seq x y z
N LEU A 1 49.17 -51.69 -35.65
CA LEU A 1 49.07 -50.55 -34.71
C LEU A 1 47.99 -49.54 -35.12
N MET A 2 47.99 -48.99 -36.34
CA MET A 2 46.97 -48.01 -36.74
C MET A 2 45.54 -48.60 -36.78
N ARG A 3 45.41 -49.80 -37.36
CA ARG A 3 44.12 -50.51 -37.49
C ARG A 3 43.53 -51.03 -36.16
N THR A 4 44.38 -51.25 -35.16
CA THR A 4 43.97 -51.69 -33.81
C THR A 4 43.47 -50.50 -32.99
N LEU A 5 44.13 -49.34 -33.11
CA LEU A 5 43.68 -48.10 -32.46
C LEU A 5 42.34 -47.61 -33.02
N GLU A 6 42.14 -47.69 -34.34
CA GLU A 6 40.86 -47.35 -34.99
C GLU A 6 39.70 -48.24 -34.52
N TYR A 7 39.99 -49.50 -34.23
CA TYR A 7 38.99 -50.46 -33.74
C TYR A 7 38.61 -50.15 -32.28
N GLU A 8 39.60 -49.95 -31.41
CA GLU A 8 39.39 -49.57 -30.01
C GLU A 8 38.63 -48.23 -29.89
N LEU A 9 38.99 -47.23 -30.70
CA LEU A 9 38.26 -45.95 -30.76
C LEU A 9 36.80 -46.12 -31.18
N ARG A 10 36.53 -47.04 -32.11
CA ARG A 10 35.17 -47.31 -32.57
C ARG A 10 34.36 -48.00 -31.47
N GLU A 11 34.92 -49.00 -30.80
CA GLU A 11 34.27 -49.74 -29.73
C GLU A 11 33.96 -48.83 -28.53
N GLU A 12 34.90 -47.98 -28.14
CA GLU A 12 34.67 -46.99 -27.08
C GLU A 12 33.64 -45.92 -27.49
N ASN A 13 33.63 -45.48 -28.75
CA ASN A 13 32.58 -44.57 -29.25
C ASN A 13 31.20 -45.21 -29.25
N GLU A 14 31.08 -46.48 -29.67
CA GLU A 14 29.83 -47.25 -29.65
C GLU A 14 29.32 -47.42 -28.21
N ARG A 15 30.22 -47.77 -27.28
CA ARG A 15 29.90 -47.86 -25.85
C ARG A 15 29.45 -46.53 -25.24
N LEU A 16 30.14 -45.44 -25.56
CA LEU A 16 29.73 -44.09 -25.12
C LEU A 16 28.38 -43.69 -25.70
N ALA A 17 28.10 -44.02 -26.96
CA ALA A 17 26.81 -43.77 -27.59
C ALA A 17 25.69 -44.55 -26.88
N GLU A 18 25.90 -45.81 -26.55
CA GLU A 18 24.93 -46.63 -25.81
C GLU A 18 24.64 -46.06 -24.41
N VAL A 19 25.68 -45.66 -23.68
CA VAL A 19 25.51 -45.03 -22.35
C VAL A 19 24.74 -43.71 -22.48
N ASN A 20 25.09 -42.86 -23.45
CA ASN A 20 24.40 -41.59 -23.67
C ASN A 20 22.93 -41.79 -24.06
N LEU A 21 22.65 -42.74 -24.96
CA LEU A 21 21.29 -43.10 -25.38
C LEU A 21 20.47 -43.66 -24.22
N SER A 22 21.09 -44.43 -23.33
CA SER A 22 20.39 -44.99 -22.16
C SER A 22 19.96 -43.92 -21.14
N ALA A 23 20.72 -42.83 -21.04
CA ALA A 23 20.43 -41.71 -20.14
C ALA A 23 19.54 -40.63 -20.77
N GLU A 24 19.41 -40.60 -22.10
CA GLU A 24 18.72 -39.55 -22.85
C GLU A 24 17.26 -39.39 -22.41
N GLU A 25 16.52 -40.49 -22.26
CA GLU A 25 15.10 -40.46 -21.93
C GLU A 25 14.85 -39.95 -20.50
N GLU A 26 15.71 -40.30 -19.55
CA GLU A 26 15.62 -39.79 -18.18
C GLU A 26 15.98 -38.29 -18.11
N LEU A 27 17.04 -37.88 -18.81
CA LEU A 27 17.42 -36.47 -18.92
C LEU A 27 16.33 -35.63 -19.58
N ARG A 28 15.66 -36.18 -20.60
CA ARG A 28 14.53 -35.53 -21.26
C ARG A 28 13.36 -35.32 -20.29
N LYS A 29 12.96 -36.35 -19.55
CA LYS A 29 11.90 -36.24 -18.53
C LYS A 29 12.25 -35.22 -17.46
N MET A 30 13.49 -35.24 -16.97
CA MET A 30 13.95 -34.29 -15.97
C MET A 30 13.92 -32.85 -16.50
N ARG A 31 14.35 -32.63 -17.75
CA ARG A 31 14.28 -31.32 -18.39
C ARG A 31 12.84 -30.83 -18.54
N ASP A 32 11.94 -31.71 -18.97
CA ASP A 32 10.53 -31.36 -19.16
C ASP A 32 9.88 -31.02 -17.80
N ASN A 33 10.17 -31.78 -16.73
CA ASN A 33 9.74 -31.48 -15.37
C ASN A 33 10.30 -30.13 -14.85
N VAL A 34 11.58 -29.85 -15.11
CA VAL A 34 12.19 -28.57 -14.73
C VAL A 34 11.52 -27.41 -15.46
N ALA A 35 11.22 -27.58 -16.75
CA ALA A 35 10.52 -26.57 -17.55
C ALA A 35 9.12 -26.29 -16.99
N GLU A 36 8.35 -27.32 -16.64
CA GLU A 36 7.03 -27.17 -16.02
C GLU A 36 7.10 -26.45 -14.66
N LEU A 37 8.03 -26.86 -13.79
CA LEU A 37 8.23 -26.21 -12.49
C LEU A 37 8.66 -24.75 -12.64
N GLN A 38 9.50 -24.45 -13.63
CA GLN A 38 9.94 -23.08 -13.89
C GLN A 38 8.79 -22.21 -14.42
N MET A 39 7.93 -22.76 -15.29
CA MET A 39 6.71 -22.07 -15.73
C MET A 39 5.78 -21.78 -14.56
N PHE A 40 5.58 -22.74 -13.67
CA PHE A 40 4.73 -22.58 -12.48
C PHE A 40 5.33 -21.57 -11.48
N ALA A 41 6.64 -21.63 -11.23
CA ALA A 41 7.31 -20.66 -10.37
C ALA A 41 7.21 -19.24 -10.94
N SER A 42 7.33 -19.09 -12.27
CA SER A 42 7.14 -17.81 -12.95
C SER A 42 5.72 -17.28 -12.77
N SER A 43 4.69 -18.12 -12.95
CA SER A 43 3.29 -17.69 -12.78
C SER A 43 2.96 -17.29 -11.34
N LEU A 44 3.48 -18.03 -10.35
CA LEU A 44 3.37 -17.65 -8.94
C LEU A 44 4.07 -16.32 -8.64
N THR A 45 5.25 -16.10 -9.23
CA THR A 45 6.01 -14.86 -9.08
C THR A 45 5.23 -13.68 -9.64
N THR A 46 4.66 -13.82 -10.85
CA THR A 46 3.77 -12.81 -11.43
C THR A 46 2.59 -12.52 -10.51
N ARG A 47 1.92 -13.56 -10.01
CA ARG A 47 0.77 -13.40 -9.10
C ARG A 47 1.15 -12.71 -7.80
N LEU A 48 2.34 -13.00 -7.26
CA LEU A 48 2.86 -12.35 -6.07
C LEU A 48 3.07 -10.84 -6.32
N TYR A 49 3.66 -10.46 -7.45
CA TYR A 49 3.83 -9.04 -7.78
C TYR A 49 2.50 -8.31 -7.93
N GLU A 50 1.50 -8.93 -8.54
CA GLU A 50 0.14 -8.37 -8.62
C GLU A 50 -0.46 -8.13 -7.23
N LEU A 51 -0.37 -9.11 -6.34
CA LEU A 51 -0.90 -9.01 -4.97
C LEU A 51 -0.18 -7.95 -4.14
N VAL A 52 1.14 -7.85 -4.28
CA VAL A 52 1.93 -6.80 -3.62
C VAL A 52 1.49 -5.43 -4.12
N GLN A 53 1.29 -5.28 -5.43
CA GLN A 53 0.83 -4.02 -6.01
C GLN A 53 -0.58 -3.66 -5.54
N GLU A 54 -1.51 -4.63 -5.54
CA GLU A 54 -2.87 -4.45 -5.01
C GLU A 54 -2.84 -4.03 -3.53
N HIS A 55 -2.01 -4.69 -2.71
CA HIS A 55 -1.85 -4.32 -1.31
C HIS A 55 -1.31 -2.89 -1.14
N LEU A 56 -0.30 -2.50 -1.91
CA LEU A 56 0.23 -1.13 -1.89
C LEU A 56 -0.83 -0.11 -2.30
N ASP A 57 -1.63 -0.43 -3.33
CA ASP A 57 -2.70 0.45 -3.80
C ASP A 57 -3.83 0.58 -2.78
N LEU A 58 -4.19 -0.50 -2.09
CA LEU A 58 -5.13 -0.47 -0.96
C LEU A 58 -4.58 0.28 0.24
N GLN A 59 -3.27 0.28 0.45
CA GLN A 59 -2.63 0.96 1.58
C GLN A 59 -2.47 2.48 1.36
N LYS A 60 -2.31 2.94 0.10
CA LYS A 60 -2.12 4.36 -0.26
C LYS A 60 -3.13 5.32 0.43
N PRO A 61 -4.46 5.06 0.42
CA PRO A 61 -5.45 5.93 1.06
C PRO A 61 -5.33 6.02 2.59
N TYR A 62 -4.67 5.03 3.20
CA TYR A 62 -4.44 4.94 4.64
C TYR A 62 -3.01 5.35 5.02
N SER A 63 -2.23 5.86 4.06
CA SER A 63 -0.93 6.44 4.37
C SER A 63 -1.09 7.63 5.34
N PRO A 64 -0.15 7.83 6.27
CA PRO A 64 -0.25 8.91 7.26
C PRO A 64 -0.48 10.28 6.62
N ASN A 65 0.20 10.58 5.51
CA ASN A 65 0.05 11.84 4.80
C ASN A 65 -1.36 12.04 4.23
N VAL A 66 -1.99 11.00 3.68
CA VAL A 66 -3.36 11.08 3.16
C VAL A 66 -4.38 11.24 4.29
N LEU A 67 -4.19 10.54 5.41
CA LEU A 67 -5.03 10.68 6.59
C LEU A 67 -4.91 12.07 7.22
N LEU A 68 -3.69 12.61 7.31
CA LEU A 68 -3.44 13.99 7.77
C LEU A 68 -4.07 15.02 6.84
N ALA A 69 -3.96 14.83 5.52
CA ALA A 69 -4.61 15.71 4.54
C ALA A 69 -6.14 15.70 4.70
N LYS A 70 -6.75 14.54 4.91
CA LYS A 70 -8.20 14.42 5.19
C LYS A 70 -8.61 15.12 6.49
N LEU A 71 -7.82 14.97 7.56
CA LEU A 71 -8.07 15.70 8.82
C LEU A 71 -7.96 17.21 8.63
N LYS A 72 -7.02 17.67 7.80
CA LYS A 72 -6.90 19.09 7.45
C LYS A 72 -8.12 19.61 6.72
N GLU A 73 -8.54 18.89 5.69
CA GLU A 73 -9.76 19.23 4.95
C GLU A 73 -11.00 19.25 5.85
N GLU A 74 -11.12 18.30 6.78
CA GLU A 74 -12.23 18.24 7.74
C GLU A 74 -12.31 19.50 8.61
N TYR A 75 -11.20 19.94 9.22
CA TYR A 75 -11.26 21.13 10.07
C TYR A 75 -11.37 22.42 9.23
N THR A 76 -10.75 22.51 8.05
CA THR A 76 -10.94 23.67 7.15
C THR A 76 -12.41 23.81 6.77
N LYS A 77 -13.08 22.70 6.44
CA LYS A 77 -14.52 22.73 6.14
C LYS A 77 -15.37 23.18 7.33
N LEU A 78 -14.99 22.82 8.56
CA LEU A 78 -15.67 23.29 9.77
C LEU A 78 -15.44 24.79 10.00
N ASP A 79 -14.26 25.30 9.64
CA ASP A 79 -13.94 26.73 9.66
C ASP A 79 -14.84 27.48 8.69
N ASP A 80 -14.84 27.07 7.41
CA ASP A 80 -15.68 27.64 6.35
C ASP A 80 -17.16 27.65 6.73
N GLN A 81 -17.67 26.54 7.29
CA GLN A 81 -19.05 26.44 7.77
C GLN A 81 -19.35 27.40 8.92
N SER A 82 -18.39 27.61 9.82
CA SER A 82 -18.54 28.55 10.93
C SER A 82 -18.52 30.00 10.45
N GLU A 83 -17.66 30.31 9.47
CA GLU A 83 -17.62 31.63 8.82
C GLU A 83 -18.90 31.92 8.03
N GLU A 84 -19.41 30.94 7.27
CA GLU A 84 -20.67 31.06 6.55
C GLU A 84 -21.85 31.29 7.50
N ALA A 85 -21.89 30.57 8.64
CA ALA A 85 -22.91 30.77 9.66
C ALA A 85 -22.83 32.17 10.29
N ALA A 86 -21.63 32.69 10.52
CA ALA A 86 -21.42 34.04 11.03
C ALA A 86 -21.83 35.11 10.00
N ALA A 87 -21.45 34.95 8.74
CA ALA A 87 -21.84 35.86 7.66
C ALA A 87 -23.36 35.93 7.50
N LYS A 88 -24.03 34.78 7.45
CA LYS A 88 -25.50 34.69 7.40
C LYS A 88 -26.19 35.36 8.58
N PHE A 89 -25.58 35.31 9.76
CA PHE A 89 -26.12 35.99 10.94
C PHE A 89 -25.95 37.51 10.85
N MET A 90 -24.82 37.99 10.33
CA MET A 90 -24.53 39.42 10.14
C MET A 90 -25.35 40.05 9.02
N ASP A 91 -25.69 39.30 7.97
CA ASP A 91 -26.50 39.76 6.83
C ASP A 91 -28.01 39.87 7.16
N LYS A 92 -28.45 39.54 8.37
CA LYS A 92 -29.85 39.71 8.77
C LYS A 92 -30.18 41.20 8.91
N ASP A 93 -30.93 41.73 7.95
CA ASP A 93 -31.46 43.09 8.01
C ASP A 93 -32.55 43.24 9.09
N GLY A 94 -32.37 44.21 9.97
CA GLY A 94 -33.35 44.59 11.00
C GLY A 94 -33.10 43.97 12.39
N PRO A 95 -34.05 44.14 13.34
CA PRO A 95 -33.88 43.64 14.70
C PRO A 95 -33.91 42.11 14.72
N VAL A 96 -32.78 41.51 15.10
CA VAL A 96 -32.65 40.06 15.27
C VAL A 96 -33.47 39.61 16.47
N ALA A 97 -34.36 38.63 16.29
CA ALA A 97 -35.14 38.08 17.39
C ALA A 97 -34.24 37.35 18.39
N ALA A 98 -34.59 37.37 19.68
CA ALA A 98 -33.80 36.68 20.71
C ALA A 98 -33.62 35.18 20.42
N ALA A 99 -34.64 34.52 19.85
CA ALA A 99 -34.58 33.12 19.44
C ALA A 99 -33.56 32.87 18.32
N ASP A 100 -33.45 33.78 17.34
CA ASP A 100 -32.46 33.71 16.26
C ASP A 100 -31.03 33.86 16.79
N CYS A 101 -30.83 34.74 17.78
CA CYS A 101 -29.56 34.91 18.48
C CYS A 101 -29.15 33.63 19.23
N GLU A 102 -30.07 33.05 20.01
CA GLU A 102 -29.81 31.83 20.78
C GLU A 102 -29.50 30.64 19.87
N GLU A 103 -30.22 30.51 18.76
CA GLU A 103 -29.96 29.47 17.77
C GLU A 103 -28.59 29.65 17.10
N PHE A 104 -28.25 30.86 16.68
CA PHE A 104 -26.93 31.16 16.11
C PHE A 104 -25.81 30.81 17.09
N VAL A 105 -25.91 31.29 18.34
CA VAL A 105 -24.88 31.03 19.37
C VAL A 105 -24.69 29.54 19.59
N ARG A 106 -25.78 28.77 19.66
CA ARG A 106 -25.73 27.31 19.80
C ARG A 106 -25.02 26.66 18.61
N GLN A 107 -25.48 26.95 17.38
CA GLN A 107 -24.92 26.36 16.17
C GLN A 107 -23.44 26.73 15.96
N TYR A 108 -23.09 28.01 16.15
CA TYR A 108 -21.73 28.50 15.99
C TYR A 108 -20.79 27.88 17.03
N LYS A 109 -21.22 27.79 18.30
CA LYS A 109 -20.44 27.15 19.35
C LYS A 109 -20.19 25.67 19.07
N ASP A 110 -21.19 24.95 18.58
CA ASP A 110 -21.05 23.54 18.19
C ASP A 110 -20.06 23.36 17.04
N LEU A 111 -20.11 24.23 16.02
CA LEU A 111 -19.16 24.22 14.90
C LEU A 111 -17.73 24.50 15.37
N ARG A 112 -17.52 25.55 16.18
CA ARG A 112 -16.17 25.91 16.69
C ARG A 112 -15.62 24.86 17.65
N ALA A 113 -16.48 24.21 18.46
CA ALA A 113 -16.07 23.11 19.32
C ALA A 113 -15.55 21.91 18.49
N LYS A 114 -16.25 21.55 17.42
CA LYS A 114 -15.82 20.49 16.48
C LYS A 114 -14.54 20.87 15.75
N TYR A 115 -14.45 22.12 15.28
CA TYR A 115 -13.26 22.66 14.62
C TYR A 115 -12.02 22.49 15.51
N HIS A 116 -12.04 23.05 16.73
CA HIS A 116 -10.88 23.01 17.61
C HIS A 116 -10.53 21.58 18.06
N SER A 117 -11.53 20.70 18.25
CA SER A 117 -11.28 19.29 18.51
C SER A 117 -10.56 18.62 17.34
N SER A 118 -10.99 18.88 16.11
CA SER A 118 -10.37 18.31 14.91
C SER A 118 -8.97 18.87 14.64
N GLU A 119 -8.78 20.18 14.81
CA GLU A 119 -7.49 20.86 14.74
C GLU A 119 -6.50 20.30 15.77
N ALA A 120 -6.92 20.13 17.03
CA ALA A 120 -6.11 19.54 18.07
C ALA A 120 -5.71 18.08 17.76
N ARG A 121 -6.65 17.27 17.21
CA ARG A 121 -6.32 15.92 16.73
C ARG A 121 -5.30 15.95 15.60
N CYS A 122 -5.45 16.87 14.64
CA CYS A 122 -4.53 16.99 13.52
C CYS A 122 -3.11 17.39 13.98
N THR A 123 -2.99 18.39 14.85
CA THR A 123 -1.69 18.83 15.38
C THR A 123 -0.99 17.73 16.18
N LEU A 124 -1.73 16.98 17.01
CA LEU A 124 -1.19 15.82 17.72
C LEU A 124 -0.75 14.70 16.76
N ALA A 125 -1.55 14.41 15.73
CA ALA A 125 -1.21 13.40 14.72
C ALA A 125 0.03 13.80 13.91
N GLU A 126 0.17 15.08 13.54
CA GLU A 126 1.36 15.59 12.86
C GLU A 126 2.61 15.51 13.73
N ALA A 127 2.49 15.88 15.01
CA ALA A 127 3.59 15.77 15.97
C ALA A 127 4.01 14.30 16.13
N ALA A 128 3.05 13.39 16.21
CA ALA A 128 3.33 11.96 16.29
C ALA A 128 4.02 11.41 15.04
N TYR A 129 3.57 11.82 13.85
CA TYR A 129 4.17 11.40 12.60
C TYR A 129 5.61 11.92 12.44
N LYS A 130 5.88 13.17 12.84
CA LYS A 130 7.23 13.77 12.77
C LYS A 130 8.19 13.20 13.81
N ASN A 131 7.71 12.94 15.03
CA ASN A 131 8.57 12.56 16.16
C ASN A 131 8.60 11.06 16.43
N GLY A 132 7.75 10.25 15.78
CA GLY A 132 7.59 8.82 16.05
C GLY A 132 6.92 8.50 17.39
N THR A 133 6.40 9.51 18.10
CA THR A 133 5.78 9.37 19.43
C THR A 133 4.47 10.15 19.52
N LEU A 134 3.37 9.48 19.86
CA LEU A 134 2.09 10.12 20.14
C LEU A 134 1.98 10.38 21.65
N ALA A 135 1.97 11.65 22.07
CA ALA A 135 1.84 12.04 23.48
C ALA A 135 2.87 11.35 24.42
N GLY A 136 4.10 11.14 23.97
CA GLY A 136 5.16 10.47 24.73
C GLY A 136 5.13 8.94 24.68
N VAL A 137 4.18 8.34 23.96
CA VAL A 137 4.13 6.90 23.69
C VAL A 137 4.82 6.62 22.35
N PRO A 138 5.85 5.75 22.30
CA PRO A 138 6.46 5.32 21.05
C PRO A 138 5.41 4.68 20.14
N MET A 139 5.27 5.19 18.93
CA MET A 139 4.50 4.50 17.90
C MET A 139 5.40 3.41 17.35
N SER A 140 4.99 2.15 17.45
CA SER A 140 5.69 1.06 16.75
C SER A 140 5.67 1.38 15.25
N MET A 141 6.86 1.71 14.73
CA MET A 141 7.13 1.88 13.30
C MET A 141 7.78 0.60 12.77
N ASP A 142 7.38 -0.57 13.28
CA ASP A 142 7.80 -1.86 12.72
C ASP A 142 6.77 -2.30 11.69
N ARG A 143 7.09 -2.06 10.41
CA ARG A 143 6.91 -3.00 9.29
C ARG A 143 7.92 -2.73 8.20
#